data_AF-A0A443HK98-F1
#
_entry.id   AF-A0A443HK98-F1
#
_cell.length_a   1.000
_cell.length_b   1.000
_cell.length_c   1.000
_cell.angle_alpha   90.00
_cell.angle_beta   90.00
_cell.angle_gamma   90.00
#
_symmetry.space_group_name_H-M   'P 1'
#
loop_
_entity.id
_entity.type
_entity.pdbx_description
1 polymer ?
#
loop_
_entity_poly.entity_id
_entity_poly.type
_entity_poly.pdbx_seq_one_letter_code
_entity_poly.pdbx_strand_id
1 'polypeptide(L)'
;MATSPGSSSAPHKINGFFIPTNLINLELLIQRAGLSGTTIHDLPPAYLKSGSKVTQKQFAMFRAVCPDTIDSAKLPEHLHRYVSEGSLRAAIDLTNVSFELHKYIQAIEKRTPIKSLTEMDIDWPGSFKVVRELQEQAMCSPTEGSYPHEITVNSACIVLLQAISHLASGVDAEWFLEPAQFVATFGKGNYTALTDGQLRTNSGKTTSAIVEVKGGPRTDYSTPLMQEVAEIVGWITADPPARPATLNKLHYRLLVSQNESEVYLTFAQFHHDYVEYLDKEKGVLTPHAFIKINRYGAWNVNVANDMRSLAVLLLSIVIEFAQT
;
A
#
# COMPACT_ATOMS: atom_id res chain seq x y z
N MET A 1 13.19 -44.37 29.68
CA MET A 1 12.79 -43.90 28.34
C MET A 1 11.68 -42.90 28.51
N ALA A 2 12.00 -41.60 28.58
CA ALA A 2 11.01 -40.54 28.54
C ALA A 2 10.85 -40.12 27.08
N THR A 3 9.69 -40.40 26.50
CA THR A 3 9.32 -39.93 25.18
C THR A 3 9.17 -38.41 25.21
N SER A 4 9.96 -37.73 24.39
CA SER A 4 9.86 -36.29 24.16
C SER A 4 8.46 -35.93 23.64
N PRO A 5 7.81 -34.89 24.15
CA PRO A 5 6.57 -34.41 23.56
C PRO A 5 6.88 -33.86 22.16
N GLY A 6 6.17 -34.37 21.17
CA GLY A 6 6.28 -33.94 19.77
C GLY A 6 6.14 -32.42 19.65
N SER A 7 6.90 -31.87 18.69
CA SER A 7 6.87 -30.46 18.32
C SER A 7 5.44 -30.02 18.01
N SER A 8 4.79 -29.35 18.96
CA SER A 8 3.52 -28.68 18.68
C SER A 8 3.84 -27.51 17.77
N SER A 9 3.38 -27.58 16.52
CA SER A 9 3.36 -26.43 15.63
C SER A 9 2.63 -25.29 16.36
N ALA A 10 3.27 -24.13 16.49
CA ALA A 10 2.66 -22.98 17.18
C ALA A 10 1.20 -22.80 16.72
N PRO A 11 0.23 -22.58 17.64
CA PRO A 11 -1.21 -22.73 17.38
C PRO A 11 -1.78 -21.81 16.27
N HIS A 12 -1.00 -20.81 15.87
CA HIS A 12 -1.32 -19.82 14.85
C HIS A 12 -0.72 -20.12 13.46
N LYS A 13 0.10 -21.17 13.33
CA LYS A 13 0.68 -21.62 12.06
C LYS A 13 -0.29 -22.56 11.33
N ILE A 14 -0.28 -22.49 10.01
CA ILE A 14 -1.00 -23.36 9.08
C ILE A 14 0.06 -24.23 8.39
N ASN A 15 -0.12 -25.55 8.41
CA ASN A 15 0.79 -26.45 7.71
C ASN A 15 0.71 -26.22 6.20
N GLY A 16 1.86 -26.04 5.55
CA GLY A 16 1.92 -25.70 4.12
C GLY A 16 1.22 -24.37 3.83
N PHE A 17 1.40 -23.37 4.70
CA PHE A 17 0.92 -22.01 4.48
C PHE A 17 1.42 -21.46 3.13
N PHE A 18 0.54 -20.76 2.43
CA PHE A 18 0.85 -20.02 1.23
C PHE A 18 -0.06 -18.78 1.17
N ILE A 19 0.35 -17.80 0.37
CA ILE A 19 -0.49 -16.64 0.05
C ILE A 19 -1.43 -17.03 -1.10
N PRO A 20 -2.75 -16.92 -0.94
CA PRO A 20 -3.68 -17.37 -1.96
C PRO A 20 -3.75 -16.37 -3.12
N THR A 21 -3.44 -16.84 -4.32
CA THR A 21 -3.44 -16.01 -5.56
C THR A 21 -4.80 -15.98 -6.28
N ASN A 22 -5.74 -16.85 -5.88
CA ASN A 22 -7.11 -16.91 -6.40
C ASN A 22 -8.07 -17.47 -5.33
N LEU A 23 -9.37 -17.51 -5.64
CA LEU A 23 -10.40 -17.98 -4.69
C LEU A 23 -10.30 -19.46 -4.33
N ILE A 24 -9.87 -20.32 -5.26
CA ILE A 24 -9.67 -21.75 -5.00
C ILE A 24 -8.54 -21.93 -3.97
N ASN A 25 -7.45 -21.20 -4.18
CA ASN A 25 -6.31 -21.14 -3.25
C ASN A 25 -6.73 -20.60 -1.88
N LEU A 26 -7.61 -19.59 -1.82
CA LEU A 26 -8.11 -19.06 -0.56
C LEU A 26 -8.92 -20.11 0.22
N GLU A 27 -9.87 -20.78 -0.43
CA GLU A 27 -10.68 -21.82 0.23
C GLU A 27 -9.82 -23.01 0.70
N LEU A 28 -8.81 -23.41 -0.08
CA LEU A 28 -7.84 -24.42 0.34
C LEU A 28 -7.04 -23.99 1.58
N LEU A 29 -6.63 -22.72 1.66
CA LEU A 29 -5.92 -22.19 2.82
C LEU A 29 -6.80 -22.22 4.07
N ILE A 30 -8.06 -21.78 3.96
CA ILE A 30 -9.04 -21.78 5.05
C ILE A 30 -9.35 -23.20 5.52
N GLN A 31 -9.49 -24.15 4.60
CA GLN A 31 -9.67 -25.55 4.92
C GLN A 31 -8.47 -26.12 5.68
N ARG A 32 -7.23 -25.86 5.21
CA ARG A 32 -5.99 -26.28 5.90
C ARG A 32 -5.85 -25.64 7.29
N ALA A 33 -6.39 -24.45 7.47
CA ALA A 33 -6.41 -23.77 8.77
C ALA A 33 -7.41 -24.37 9.76
N GLY A 34 -8.35 -25.21 9.28
CA GLY A 34 -9.47 -25.71 10.07
C GLY A 34 -10.52 -24.64 10.38
N LEU A 35 -10.70 -23.67 9.47
CA LEU A 35 -11.53 -22.47 9.67
C LEU A 35 -12.75 -22.42 8.73
N SER A 36 -13.05 -23.53 8.03
CA SER A 36 -14.21 -23.61 7.14
C SER A 36 -15.53 -23.34 7.89
N GLY A 37 -16.37 -22.46 7.34
CA GLY A 37 -17.64 -22.06 7.95
C GLY A 37 -17.51 -21.12 9.16
N THR A 38 -16.30 -20.70 9.51
CA THR A 38 -16.06 -19.69 10.56
C THR A 38 -15.78 -18.32 9.96
N THR A 39 -15.83 -17.29 10.81
CA THR A 39 -15.51 -15.90 10.44
C THR A 39 -14.34 -15.37 11.25
N ILE A 40 -13.80 -14.21 10.87
CA ILE A 40 -12.76 -13.53 11.66
C ILE A 40 -13.22 -13.23 13.10
N HIS A 41 -14.53 -13.08 13.33
CA HIS A 41 -15.11 -12.85 14.66
C HIS A 41 -15.02 -14.06 15.59
N ASP A 42 -14.87 -15.25 15.02
CA ASP A 42 -14.76 -16.50 15.77
C ASP A 42 -13.33 -16.77 16.25
N LEU A 43 -12.33 -16.08 15.67
CA LEU A 43 -10.94 -16.27 16.02
C LEU A 43 -10.68 -15.96 17.50
N PRO A 44 -9.89 -16.79 18.20
CA PRO A 44 -9.44 -16.45 19.55
C PRO A 44 -8.65 -15.13 19.54
N PRO A 45 -8.83 -14.24 20.54
CA PRO A 45 -8.10 -12.98 20.59
C PRO A 45 -6.58 -13.15 20.56
N ALA A 46 -6.04 -14.27 21.07
CA ALA A 46 -4.61 -14.58 20.99
C ALA A 46 -4.08 -14.69 19.54
N TYR A 47 -4.94 -14.90 18.55
CA TYR A 47 -4.60 -15.07 17.14
C TYR A 47 -4.60 -13.73 16.40
N LEU A 48 -5.29 -12.72 16.92
CA LEU A 48 -5.35 -11.36 16.40
C LEU A 48 -4.14 -10.58 16.94
N LYS A 49 -3.05 -10.58 16.20
CA LYS A 49 -1.84 -9.82 16.50
C LYS A 49 -1.82 -8.51 15.72
N SER A 50 -0.94 -7.59 16.11
CA SER A 50 -0.75 -6.32 15.41
C SER A 50 -0.47 -6.51 13.92
N GLY A 51 -0.70 -5.46 13.10
CA GLY A 51 -0.48 -5.49 11.65
C GLY A 51 0.93 -5.98 11.25
N SER A 52 1.96 -5.59 12.01
CA SER A 52 3.35 -6.04 11.79
C SER A 52 3.66 -7.47 12.28
N LYS A 53 2.70 -8.15 12.91
CA LYS A 53 2.89 -9.49 13.52
C LYS A 53 1.75 -10.45 13.18
N VAL A 54 1.11 -10.24 12.03
CA VAL A 54 -0.06 -11.00 11.57
C VAL A 54 0.22 -12.49 11.60
N THR A 55 -0.69 -13.24 12.22
CA THR A 55 -0.59 -14.70 12.23
C THR A 55 -1.13 -15.30 10.94
N GLN A 56 -0.71 -16.52 10.58
CA GLN A 56 -1.19 -17.19 9.36
C GLN A 56 -2.71 -17.43 9.40
N LYS A 57 -3.26 -17.78 10.57
CA LYS A 57 -4.71 -17.91 10.76
C LYS A 57 -5.45 -16.57 10.72
N GLN A 58 -4.88 -15.50 11.27
CA GLN A 58 -5.42 -14.15 11.11
C GLN A 58 -5.48 -13.75 9.64
N PHE A 59 -4.38 -13.96 8.90
CA PHE A 59 -4.32 -13.68 7.47
C PHE A 59 -5.33 -14.50 6.65
N ALA A 60 -5.47 -15.80 6.94
CA ALA A 60 -6.48 -16.63 6.28
C ALA A 60 -7.90 -16.06 6.46
N MET A 61 -8.20 -15.51 7.64
CA MET A 61 -9.50 -14.90 7.93
C MET A 61 -9.65 -13.45 7.47
N PHE A 62 -8.58 -12.79 7.02
CA PHE A 62 -8.73 -11.59 6.19
C PHE A 62 -9.39 -11.92 4.85
N ARG A 63 -9.41 -13.19 4.44
CA ARG A 63 -10.00 -13.62 3.16
C ARG A 63 -9.44 -12.81 1.99
N ALA A 64 -8.15 -12.50 2.05
CA ALA A 64 -7.46 -11.77 1.00
C ALA A 64 -7.02 -12.72 -0.11
N VAL A 65 -7.21 -12.30 -1.36
CA VAL A 65 -6.64 -12.93 -2.56
C VAL A 65 -5.60 -11.98 -3.10
N CYS A 66 -4.35 -12.45 -3.18
CA CYS A 66 -3.20 -11.63 -3.58
C CYS A 66 -2.56 -12.27 -4.82
N PRO A 67 -3.03 -11.95 -6.04
CA PRO A 67 -2.34 -12.33 -7.27
C PRO A 67 -0.90 -11.83 -7.31
N ASP A 68 -0.13 -12.35 -8.27
CA ASP A 68 1.22 -11.85 -8.53
C ASP A 68 1.21 -10.37 -8.91
N THR A 69 2.32 -9.69 -8.63
CA THR A 69 2.52 -8.30 -9.03
C THR A 69 2.29 -8.14 -10.53
N ILE A 70 1.45 -7.18 -10.88
CA ILE A 70 1.13 -6.82 -12.25
C ILE A 70 2.17 -5.81 -12.73
N ASP A 71 2.69 -6.01 -13.94
CA ASP A 71 3.61 -5.09 -14.59
C ASP A 71 3.04 -3.65 -14.61
N SER A 72 3.89 -2.68 -14.24
CA SER A 72 3.53 -1.25 -14.15
C SER A 72 2.98 -0.70 -15.47
N ALA A 73 3.42 -1.21 -16.62
CA ALA A 73 2.95 -0.80 -17.94
C ALA A 73 1.48 -1.15 -18.20
N LYS A 74 0.89 -2.07 -17.43
CA LYS A 74 -0.53 -2.45 -17.54
C LYS A 74 -1.46 -1.58 -16.69
N LEU A 75 -0.94 -0.80 -15.74
CA LEU A 75 -1.79 0.05 -14.90
C LEU A 75 -2.59 1.06 -15.73
N PRO A 76 -2.04 1.77 -16.75
CA PRO A 76 -2.81 2.69 -17.58
C PRO A 76 -4.08 2.07 -18.20
N GLU A 77 -4.03 0.81 -18.62
CA GLU A 77 -5.20 0.09 -19.17
C GLU A 77 -6.30 -0.14 -18.12
N HIS A 78 -5.93 -0.22 -16.84
CA HIS A 78 -6.84 -0.45 -15.73
C HIS A 78 -7.19 0.83 -14.95
N LEU A 79 -6.48 1.93 -15.23
CA LEU A 79 -6.52 3.15 -14.42
C LEU A 79 -7.91 3.79 -14.40
N HIS A 80 -8.67 3.66 -15.49
CA HIS A 80 -10.07 4.11 -15.61
C HIS A 80 -11.02 3.52 -14.55
N ARG A 81 -10.60 2.46 -13.84
CA ARG A 81 -11.37 1.86 -12.73
C ARG A 81 -11.19 2.64 -11.42
N TYR A 82 -10.14 3.44 -11.32
CA TYR A 82 -9.68 4.08 -10.08
C TYR A 82 -9.67 5.59 -10.16
N VAL A 83 -9.44 6.17 -11.33
CA VAL A 83 -9.44 7.62 -11.56
C VAL A 83 -10.27 7.96 -12.79
N SER A 84 -10.89 9.13 -12.78
CA SER A 84 -11.62 9.67 -13.93
C SER A 84 -10.67 10.14 -15.04
N GLU A 85 -11.19 10.17 -16.27
CA GLU A 85 -10.45 10.71 -17.43
C GLU A 85 -10.06 12.19 -17.21
N GLY A 86 -10.91 12.96 -16.52
CA GLY A 86 -10.63 14.36 -16.17
C GLY A 86 -9.43 14.49 -15.23
N SER A 87 -9.38 13.71 -14.15
CA SER A 87 -8.25 13.70 -13.21
C SER A 87 -6.94 13.25 -13.88
N LEU A 88 -7.00 12.24 -14.75
CA LEU A 88 -5.84 11.79 -15.52
C LEU A 88 -5.36 12.89 -16.48
N ARG A 89 -6.28 13.54 -17.20
CA ARG A 89 -5.93 14.61 -18.14
C ARG A 89 -5.28 15.79 -17.42
N ALA A 90 -5.85 16.21 -16.29
CA ALA A 90 -5.29 17.28 -15.47
C ALA A 90 -3.87 16.93 -14.98
N ALA A 91 -3.65 15.70 -14.52
CA ALA A 91 -2.32 15.24 -14.10
C ALA A 91 -1.29 15.26 -15.24
N ILE A 92 -1.68 14.82 -16.44
CA ILE A 92 -0.83 14.88 -17.64
C ILE A 92 -0.46 16.33 -17.95
N ASP A 93 -1.45 17.23 -17.96
CA ASP A 93 -1.21 18.63 -18.31
C ASP A 93 -0.29 19.31 -17.27
N LEU A 94 -0.50 19.09 -15.97
CA LEU A 94 0.32 19.65 -14.88
C LEU A 94 1.76 19.11 -14.86
N THR A 95 1.94 17.80 -15.06
CA THR A 95 3.28 17.21 -15.13
C THR A 95 4.07 17.69 -16.34
N ASN A 96 3.40 17.88 -17.49
CA ASN A 96 4.04 18.37 -18.73
C ASN A 96 4.49 19.83 -18.66
N VAL A 97 3.88 20.66 -17.82
CA VAL A 97 4.29 22.07 -17.67
C VAL A 97 5.26 22.30 -16.50
N SER A 98 5.49 21.29 -15.67
CA SER A 98 6.36 21.41 -14.50
C SER A 98 7.85 21.37 -14.86
N PHE A 99 8.49 22.54 -14.83
CA PHE A 99 9.93 22.67 -15.09
C PHE A 99 10.80 21.96 -14.05
N GLU A 100 10.42 22.04 -12.77
CA GLU A 100 11.15 21.40 -11.67
C GLU A 100 11.10 19.87 -11.75
N LEU A 101 9.92 19.30 -12.04
CA LEU A 101 9.77 17.85 -12.26
C LEU A 101 10.62 17.38 -13.45
N HIS A 102 10.64 18.14 -14.55
CA HIS A 102 11.46 17.82 -15.70
C HIS A 102 12.96 17.80 -15.39
N LYS A 103 13.45 18.77 -14.63
CA LYS A 103 14.85 18.79 -14.19
C LYS A 103 15.17 17.65 -13.24
N TYR A 104 14.25 17.30 -12.34
CA TYR A 104 14.40 16.13 -11.48
C TYR A 104 14.53 14.84 -12.30
N ILE A 105 13.65 14.62 -13.29
CA ILE A 105 13.73 13.47 -14.19
C ILE A 105 15.05 13.49 -14.98
N GLN A 106 15.49 14.65 -15.45
CA GLN A 106 16.75 14.82 -16.17
C GLN A 106 17.97 14.51 -15.29
N ALA A 107 17.94 14.89 -14.01
CA ALA A 107 19.00 14.57 -13.05
C ALA A 107 19.13 13.05 -12.86
N ILE A 108 18.00 12.32 -12.82
CA ILE A 108 17.99 10.85 -12.80
C ILE A 108 18.58 10.28 -14.08
N GLU A 109 18.12 10.76 -15.24
CA GLU A 109 18.56 10.29 -16.56
C GLU A 109 20.07 10.46 -16.77
N LYS A 110 20.61 11.64 -16.42
CA LYS A 110 22.05 11.95 -16.51
C LYS A 110 22.87 11.33 -15.37
N ARG A 111 22.22 10.77 -14.34
CA ARG A 111 22.84 10.34 -13.09
C ARG A 111 23.66 11.45 -12.43
N THR A 112 23.16 12.68 -12.48
CA THR A 112 23.81 13.85 -11.89
C THR A 112 23.78 13.71 -10.36
N PRO A 113 24.94 13.73 -9.65
CA PRO A 113 24.96 13.69 -8.20
C PRO A 113 24.25 14.91 -7.64
N ILE A 114 23.11 14.74 -6.98
CA ILE A 114 22.28 15.90 -6.67
C ILE A 114 22.97 16.86 -5.68
N LYS A 115 23.84 16.34 -4.81
CA LYS A 115 24.60 17.14 -3.82
C LYS A 115 25.51 18.19 -4.46
N SER A 116 25.89 18.04 -5.74
CA SER A 116 26.75 19.02 -6.41
C SER A 116 25.98 20.19 -7.02
N LEU A 117 24.65 20.09 -7.14
CA LEU A 117 23.82 21.15 -7.70
C LEU A 117 23.48 22.18 -6.63
N THR A 118 23.43 23.44 -7.04
CA THR A 118 23.03 24.64 -6.29
C THR A 118 21.96 25.42 -7.06
N GLU A 119 21.28 26.36 -6.43
CA GLU A 119 20.25 27.19 -7.09
C GLU A 119 20.75 27.98 -8.31
N MET A 120 22.07 28.19 -8.41
CA MET A 120 22.69 28.89 -9.54
C MET A 120 22.88 27.98 -10.77
N ASP A 121 22.77 26.68 -10.60
CA ASP A 121 22.96 25.72 -11.69
C ASP A 121 21.73 25.62 -12.57
N ILE A 122 21.95 25.60 -13.89
CA ILE A 122 20.86 25.49 -14.87
C ILE A 122 20.03 24.22 -14.67
N ASP A 123 20.66 23.14 -14.19
CA ASP A 123 20.05 21.83 -13.96
C ASP A 123 19.42 21.71 -12.54
N TRP A 124 19.39 22.77 -11.73
CA TRP A 124 18.79 22.76 -10.38
C TRP A 124 17.29 22.42 -10.39
N PRO A 125 16.84 21.31 -9.74
CA PRO A 125 15.47 20.82 -9.85
C PRO A 125 14.46 21.48 -8.90
N GLY A 126 14.81 22.58 -8.23
CA GLY A 126 13.88 23.30 -7.36
C GLY A 126 13.40 22.46 -6.18
N SER A 127 12.08 22.42 -5.96
CA SER A 127 11.46 21.66 -4.85
C SER A 127 11.78 20.16 -4.87
N PHE A 128 12.08 19.60 -6.04
CA PHE A 128 12.48 18.19 -6.18
C PHE A 128 13.94 17.91 -5.80
N LYS A 129 14.72 18.94 -5.41
CA LYS A 129 16.09 18.75 -4.91
C LYS A 129 16.13 17.81 -3.72
N VAL A 130 15.30 18.07 -2.72
CA VAL A 130 15.24 17.31 -1.47
C VAL A 130 14.74 15.88 -1.73
N VAL A 131 13.78 15.73 -2.66
CA VAL A 131 13.30 14.41 -3.12
C VAL A 131 14.49 13.56 -3.57
N ARG A 132 15.30 14.08 -4.50
CA ARG A 132 16.43 13.32 -5.04
C ARG A 132 17.52 13.10 -4.00
N GLU A 133 17.77 14.07 -3.11
CA GLU A 133 18.75 13.91 -2.02
C GLU A 133 18.40 12.75 -1.10
N LEU A 134 17.13 12.66 -0.68
CA LEU A 134 16.67 11.59 0.19
C LEU A 134 16.65 10.23 -0.54
N GLN A 135 16.31 10.21 -1.83
CA GLN A 135 16.43 8.99 -2.64
C GLN A 135 17.88 8.51 -2.72
N GLU A 136 18.84 9.40 -2.98
CA GLU A 136 20.27 9.03 -3.01
C GLU A 136 20.76 8.56 -1.65
N GLN A 137 20.33 9.19 -0.55
CA GLN A 137 20.63 8.75 0.81
C GLN A 137 20.01 7.39 1.13
N ALA A 138 18.79 7.14 0.68
CA ALA A 138 18.11 5.85 0.80
C ALA A 138 18.82 4.75 0.01
N MET A 139 19.70 5.06 -0.94
CA MET A 139 20.52 4.06 -1.62
C MET A 139 21.91 3.88 -0.97
N CYS A 140 22.31 4.78 -0.08
CA CYS A 140 23.58 4.67 0.63
C CYS A 140 23.45 3.77 1.86
N SER A 141 23.97 2.55 1.75
CA SER A 141 24.15 1.65 2.90
C SER A 141 25.16 2.23 3.90
N PRO A 142 24.85 2.26 5.22
CA PRO A 142 25.80 2.72 6.24
C PRO A 142 27.03 1.80 6.36
N THR A 143 26.89 0.53 6.01
CA THR A 143 27.97 -0.47 5.89
C THR A 143 27.73 -1.41 4.71
N GLU A 144 28.80 -1.98 4.17
CA GLU A 144 28.73 -2.96 3.07
C GLU A 144 27.83 -4.15 3.48
N GLY A 145 26.77 -4.40 2.71
CA GLY A 145 25.78 -5.44 3.01
C GLY A 145 24.65 -5.05 3.98
N SER A 146 24.53 -3.77 4.37
CA SER A 146 23.37 -3.26 5.13
C SER A 146 22.38 -2.51 4.23
N TYR A 147 21.10 -2.51 4.59
CA TYR A 147 20.09 -1.70 3.93
C TYR A 147 20.05 -0.29 4.53
N PRO A 148 19.57 0.71 3.76
CA PRO A 148 19.23 2.01 4.34
C PRO A 148 18.29 1.84 5.55
N HIS A 149 18.37 2.78 6.48
CA HIS A 149 17.37 2.85 7.54
C HIS A 149 15.99 3.08 6.92
N GLU A 150 14.99 2.31 7.35
CA GLU A 150 13.59 2.39 6.88
C GLU A 150 13.04 3.81 6.96
N ILE A 151 13.46 4.57 7.99
CA ILE A 151 13.13 5.99 8.16
C ILE A 151 13.58 6.84 6.96
N THR A 152 14.76 6.59 6.40
CA THR A 152 15.28 7.33 5.24
C THR A 152 14.47 7.01 3.98
N VAL A 153 14.15 5.73 3.77
CA VAL A 153 13.28 5.30 2.65
C VAL A 153 11.88 5.91 2.79
N ASN A 154 11.32 5.94 4.01
CA ASN A 154 10.01 6.52 4.27
C ASN A 154 10.02 8.03 4.02
N SER A 155 11.05 8.72 4.51
CA SER A 155 11.22 10.16 4.27
C SER A 155 11.32 10.46 2.77
N ALA A 156 12.08 9.66 2.01
CA ALA A 156 12.19 9.81 0.56
C ALA A 156 10.85 9.58 -0.15
N CYS A 157 10.09 8.55 0.26
CA CYS A 157 8.78 8.22 -0.28
C CYS A 157 7.77 9.36 -0.05
N ILE A 158 7.65 9.84 1.20
CA ILE A 158 6.69 10.89 1.56
C ILE A 158 7.04 12.22 0.89
N VAL A 159 8.32 12.61 0.87
CA VAL A 159 8.72 13.87 0.22
C VAL A 159 8.48 13.82 -1.29
N LEU A 160 8.70 12.67 -1.94
CA LEU A 160 8.32 12.45 -3.33
C LEU A 160 6.81 12.63 -3.54
N LEU A 161 5.99 11.96 -2.71
CA LEU A 161 4.53 12.01 -2.79
C LEU A 161 4.01 13.45 -2.61
N GLN A 162 4.54 14.18 -1.63
CA GLN A 162 4.21 15.60 -1.40
C GLN A 162 4.63 16.49 -2.59
N ALA A 163 5.85 16.35 -3.09
CA ALA A 163 6.35 17.16 -4.21
C ALA A 163 5.51 16.96 -5.48
N ILE A 164 5.07 15.73 -5.75
CA ILE A 164 4.15 15.44 -6.85
C ILE A 164 2.78 16.07 -6.60
N SER A 165 2.19 15.90 -5.41
CA SER A 165 0.88 16.49 -5.09
C SER A 165 0.87 18.01 -5.23
N HIS A 166 1.96 18.68 -4.86
CA HIS A 166 2.07 20.15 -4.96
C HIS A 166 2.04 20.69 -6.39
N LEU A 167 2.19 19.83 -7.42
CA LEU A 167 1.96 20.23 -8.81
C LEU A 167 0.50 20.63 -9.06
N ALA A 168 -0.45 20.07 -8.30
CA ALA A 168 -1.86 20.45 -8.35
C ALA A 168 -2.20 21.41 -7.18
N SER A 169 -1.64 22.62 -7.20
CA SER A 169 -1.90 23.61 -6.16
C SER A 169 -3.41 23.92 -6.05
N GLY A 170 -4.02 23.63 -4.91
CA GLY A 170 -5.44 23.87 -4.65
C GLY A 170 -6.30 22.62 -4.53
N VAL A 171 -5.74 21.42 -4.69
CA VAL A 171 -6.43 20.17 -4.33
C VAL A 171 -6.47 20.00 -2.81
N ASP A 172 -7.60 19.55 -2.29
CA ASP A 172 -7.75 19.27 -0.87
C ASP A 172 -7.24 17.87 -0.51
N ALA A 173 -5.95 17.62 -0.72
CA ALA A 173 -5.31 16.34 -0.43
C ALA A 173 -3.83 16.52 -0.13
N GLU A 174 -3.38 16.02 1.03
CA GLU A 174 -1.99 16.15 1.50
C GLU A 174 -1.45 14.82 2.03
N TRP A 175 -0.21 14.50 1.68
CA TRP A 175 0.50 13.34 2.21
C TRP A 175 1.19 13.70 3.51
N PHE A 176 1.04 12.84 4.53
CA PHE A 176 1.62 13.00 5.85
C PHE A 176 2.56 11.85 6.17
N LEU A 177 3.71 12.20 6.77
CA LEU A 177 4.62 11.25 7.41
C LEU A 177 4.02 10.65 8.70
N GLU A 178 2.99 11.31 9.27
CA GLU A 178 2.31 10.80 10.45
C GLU A 178 1.60 9.47 10.12
N PRO A 179 1.84 8.40 10.89
CA PRO A 179 1.23 7.10 10.65
C PRO A 179 -0.29 7.17 10.82
N ALA A 180 -1.04 6.47 9.96
CA ALA A 180 -2.43 6.17 10.24
C ALA A 180 -2.50 5.01 11.24
N GLN A 181 -3.34 5.15 12.27
CA GLN A 181 -3.61 4.09 13.24
C GLN A 181 -5.03 3.58 13.07
N PHE A 182 -5.15 2.28 12.76
CA PHE A 182 -6.44 1.62 12.64
C PHE A 182 -6.60 0.56 13.72
N VAL A 183 -7.70 0.63 14.47
CA VAL A 183 -8.08 -0.40 15.44
C VAL A 183 -9.22 -1.21 14.84
N ALA A 184 -8.90 -2.42 14.38
CA ALA A 184 -9.86 -3.35 13.80
C ALA A 184 -10.47 -4.19 14.92
N THR A 185 -11.78 -4.04 15.16
CA THR A 185 -12.49 -4.78 16.22
C THR A 185 -13.41 -5.82 15.62
N PHE A 186 -13.30 -7.05 16.11
CA PHE A 186 -14.11 -8.21 15.74
C PHE A 186 -14.70 -8.84 17.00
N GLY A 187 -15.68 -9.74 16.88
CA GLY A 187 -16.47 -10.28 18.00
C GLY A 187 -15.64 -10.55 19.27
N LYS A 188 -14.64 -11.43 19.20
CA LYS A 188 -13.85 -11.85 20.37
C LYS A 188 -12.53 -11.10 20.59
N GLY A 189 -12.17 -10.13 19.75
CA GLY A 189 -10.88 -9.46 19.86
C GLY A 189 -10.64 -8.37 18.84
N ASN A 190 -9.50 -7.71 18.96
CA ASN A 190 -9.10 -6.63 18.07
C ASN A 190 -7.63 -6.75 17.70
N TYR A 191 -7.22 -6.00 16.68
CA TYR A 191 -5.81 -5.71 16.45
C TYR A 191 -5.64 -4.26 16.02
N THR A 192 -4.42 -3.75 16.20
CA THR A 192 -4.01 -2.44 15.72
C THR A 192 -3.05 -2.59 14.55
N ALA A 193 -3.29 -1.82 13.49
CA ALA A 193 -2.35 -1.60 12.40
C ALA A 193 -1.87 -0.15 12.41
N LEU A 194 -0.57 0.03 12.17
CA LEU A 194 0.08 1.32 12.00
C LEU A 194 0.73 1.31 10.63
N THR A 195 0.57 2.39 9.89
CA THR A 195 1.16 2.58 8.55
C THR A 195 2.38 3.50 8.65
N ASP A 196 3.18 3.61 7.59
CA ASP A 196 4.34 4.50 7.54
C ASP A 196 4.00 5.93 7.11
N GLY A 197 2.78 6.14 6.63
CA GLY A 197 2.26 7.46 6.24
C GLY A 197 0.88 7.33 5.60
N GLN A 198 0.31 8.47 5.19
CA GLN A 198 -1.05 8.50 4.65
C GLN A 198 -1.36 9.75 3.81
N LEU A 199 -2.29 9.62 2.89
CA LEU A 199 -2.96 10.74 2.24
C LEU A 199 -4.22 11.10 3.03
N ARG A 200 -4.44 12.38 3.32
CA ARG A 200 -5.66 12.89 3.94
C ARG A 200 -6.23 14.06 3.14
N THR A 201 -7.55 14.22 3.17
CA THR A 201 -8.19 15.49 2.80
C THR A 201 -8.17 16.46 3.99
N ASN A 202 -7.95 17.75 3.77
CA ASN A 202 -7.92 18.73 4.89
C ASN A 202 -9.32 19.04 5.41
N SER A 203 -10.34 18.98 4.55
CA SER A 203 -11.74 19.23 4.93
C SER A 203 -12.34 18.14 5.84
N GLY A 204 -11.88 16.89 5.71
CA GLY A 204 -12.46 15.74 6.42
C GLY A 204 -11.52 15.00 7.38
N LYS A 205 -10.20 15.26 7.35
CA LYS A 205 -9.16 14.43 8.01
C LYS A 205 -9.34 12.93 7.73
N THR A 206 -9.96 12.57 6.62
CA THR A 206 -10.23 11.18 6.26
C THR A 206 -9.04 10.64 5.49
N THR A 207 -8.54 9.48 5.93
CA THR A 207 -7.50 8.77 5.18
C THR A 207 -8.06 8.37 3.80
N SER A 208 -7.36 8.74 2.74
CA SER A 208 -7.72 8.46 1.33
C SER A 208 -6.77 7.47 0.68
N ALA A 209 -5.56 7.34 1.20
CA ALA A 209 -4.58 6.32 0.84
C ALA A 209 -3.59 6.13 2.01
N ILE A 210 -2.90 5.00 2.05
CA ILE A 210 -1.89 4.70 3.07
C ILE A 210 -0.54 4.39 2.44
N VAL A 211 0.53 4.51 3.22
CA VAL A 211 1.91 4.27 2.81
C VAL A 211 2.53 3.17 3.69
N GLU A 212 3.26 2.24 3.08
CA GLU A 212 4.05 1.21 3.78
C GLU A 212 5.43 1.09 3.15
N VAL A 213 6.49 1.14 3.96
CA VAL A 213 7.87 1.23 3.48
C VAL A 213 8.74 0.16 4.12
N LYS A 214 9.71 -0.33 3.37
CA LYS A 214 10.74 -1.24 3.86
C LYS A 214 12.11 -0.78 3.37
N GLY A 215 13.09 -0.83 4.27
CA GLY A 215 14.49 -0.49 3.96
C GLY A 215 15.13 -1.41 2.91
N GLY A 216 14.71 -2.68 2.86
CA GLY A 216 15.27 -3.68 1.96
C GLY A 216 14.38 -4.04 0.76
N PRO A 217 14.96 -4.71 -0.26
CA PRO A 217 14.23 -5.23 -1.40
C PRO A 217 13.26 -6.31 -0.95
N ARG A 218 12.22 -6.52 -1.77
CA ARG A 218 11.16 -7.49 -1.50
C ARG A 218 11.61 -8.92 -1.82
N THR A 219 12.45 -9.50 -0.96
CA THR A 219 12.96 -10.89 -1.11
C THR A 219 12.08 -11.95 -0.45
N ASP A 220 11.46 -11.65 0.70
CA ASP A 220 10.34 -12.41 1.27
C ASP A 220 9.03 -11.72 0.90
N TYR A 221 8.24 -12.37 0.06
CA TYR A 221 6.97 -11.84 -0.42
C TYR A 221 5.87 -11.89 0.66
N SER A 222 5.96 -12.83 1.60
CA SER A 222 4.83 -13.23 2.43
C SER A 222 4.60 -12.28 3.61
N THR A 223 5.64 -11.97 4.40
CA THR A 223 5.49 -11.13 5.60
C THR A 223 5.08 -9.69 5.27
N PRO A 224 5.76 -8.96 4.35
CA PRO A 224 5.35 -7.59 4.00
C PRO A 224 3.92 -7.53 3.46
N LEU A 225 3.54 -8.49 2.61
CA LEU A 225 2.18 -8.54 2.08
C LEU A 225 1.12 -8.85 3.15
N MET A 226 1.41 -9.75 4.10
CA MET A 226 0.50 -10.02 5.21
C MET A 226 0.26 -8.76 6.06
N GLN A 227 1.31 -7.95 6.25
CA GLN A 227 1.22 -6.67 6.95
C GLN A 227 0.39 -5.65 6.16
N GLU A 228 0.70 -5.43 4.88
CA GLU A 228 -0.06 -4.52 3.98
C GLU A 228 -1.57 -4.87 3.99
N VAL A 229 -1.90 -6.16 3.91
CA VAL A 229 -3.29 -6.62 3.99
C VAL A 229 -3.91 -6.29 5.34
N ALA A 230 -3.17 -6.44 6.44
CA ALA A 230 -3.70 -6.10 7.77
C ALA A 230 -3.94 -4.60 7.92
N GLU A 231 -3.11 -3.74 7.35
CA GLU A 231 -3.33 -2.29 7.35
C GLU A 231 -4.58 -1.92 6.54
N ILE A 232 -4.73 -2.50 5.35
CA ILE A 232 -5.92 -2.29 4.50
C ILE A 232 -7.18 -2.79 5.20
N VAL A 233 -7.17 -4.00 5.77
CA VAL A 233 -8.32 -4.55 6.49
C VAL A 233 -8.63 -3.71 7.71
N GLY A 234 -7.61 -3.28 8.46
CA GLY A 234 -7.79 -2.39 9.60
C GLY A 234 -8.44 -1.08 9.20
N TRP A 235 -8.01 -0.50 8.08
CA TRP A 235 -8.61 0.72 7.53
C TRP A 235 -10.09 0.50 7.14
N ILE A 236 -10.42 -0.59 6.43
CA ILE A 236 -11.82 -0.90 6.06
C ILE A 236 -12.70 -1.08 7.30
N THR A 237 -12.19 -1.71 8.36
CA THR A 237 -12.95 -1.90 9.61
C THR A 237 -13.12 -0.59 10.39
N ALA A 238 -12.09 0.25 10.44
CA ALA A 238 -12.12 1.51 11.18
C ALA A 238 -12.91 2.62 10.47
N ASP A 239 -12.86 2.62 9.14
CA ASP A 239 -13.55 3.56 8.25
C ASP A 239 -14.24 2.75 7.13
N PRO A 240 -15.40 2.14 7.39
CA PRO A 240 -16.10 1.34 6.38
C PRO A 240 -16.74 2.25 5.33
N PRO A 241 -16.56 1.97 4.03
CA PRO A 241 -17.21 2.77 2.99
C PRO A 241 -18.73 2.57 3.04
N ALA A 242 -19.47 3.64 2.75
CA ALA A 242 -20.92 3.58 2.63
C ALA A 242 -21.36 2.56 1.57
N ARG A 243 -22.53 1.96 1.78
CA ARG A 243 -23.11 1.04 0.79
C ARG A 243 -23.32 1.78 -0.54
N PRO A 244 -22.81 1.27 -1.66
CA PRO A 244 -22.98 1.93 -2.94
C PRO A 244 -24.44 1.83 -3.39
N ALA A 245 -24.92 2.85 -4.11
CA ALA A 245 -26.29 2.86 -4.65
C ALA A 245 -26.55 1.71 -5.64
N THR A 246 -25.51 1.31 -6.39
CA THR A 246 -25.54 0.17 -7.31
C THR A 246 -24.92 -1.06 -6.65
N LEU A 247 -25.68 -2.15 -6.57
CA LEU A 247 -25.31 -3.35 -5.81
C LEU A 247 -23.94 -3.92 -6.19
N ASN A 248 -23.59 -3.92 -7.49
CA ASN A 248 -22.34 -4.51 -8.00
C ASN A 248 -21.14 -3.55 -8.02
N LYS A 249 -21.28 -2.32 -7.50
CA LYS A 249 -20.15 -1.38 -7.46
C LYS A 249 -19.16 -1.83 -6.39
N LEU A 250 -17.92 -2.00 -6.82
CA LEU A 250 -16.82 -2.39 -5.95
C LEU A 250 -16.25 -1.17 -5.24
N HIS A 251 -15.70 -1.43 -4.05
CA HIS A 251 -14.93 -0.48 -3.26
C HIS A 251 -13.45 -0.65 -3.54
N TYR A 252 -12.69 0.42 -3.29
CA TYR A 252 -11.25 0.44 -3.46
C TYR A 252 -10.57 1.13 -2.28
N ARG A 253 -9.43 0.57 -1.85
CA ARG A 253 -8.47 1.23 -0.96
C ARG A 253 -7.10 1.20 -1.63
N LEU A 254 -6.38 2.33 -1.59
CA LEU A 254 -5.04 2.46 -2.16
C LEU A 254 -3.98 2.37 -1.06
N LEU A 255 -2.99 1.53 -1.31
CA LEU A 255 -1.73 1.50 -0.56
C LEU A 255 -0.58 1.78 -1.54
N VAL A 256 0.21 2.81 -1.24
CA VAL A 256 1.51 3.05 -1.89
C VAL A 256 2.57 2.37 -1.06
N SER A 257 3.43 1.57 -1.67
CA SER A 257 4.55 0.97 -0.93
C SER A 257 5.88 1.20 -1.60
N GLN A 258 6.93 1.30 -0.80
CA GLN A 258 8.30 1.39 -1.29
C GLN A 258 9.20 0.36 -0.60
N ASN A 259 9.88 -0.44 -1.39
CA ASN A 259 10.92 -1.37 -0.95
C ASN A 259 12.24 -0.90 -1.55
N GLU A 260 13.13 -0.33 -0.72
CA GLU A 260 14.40 0.23 -1.19
C GLU A 260 14.18 1.25 -2.33
N SER A 261 14.47 0.86 -3.59
CA SER A 261 14.33 1.70 -4.79
C SER A 261 13.05 1.48 -5.58
N GLU A 262 12.23 0.51 -5.18
CA GLU A 262 11.06 0.06 -5.93
C GLU A 262 9.77 0.55 -5.28
N VAL A 263 8.98 1.30 -6.03
CA VAL A 263 7.64 1.75 -5.64
C VAL A 263 6.58 0.84 -6.25
N TYR A 264 5.52 0.56 -5.49
CA TYR A 264 4.38 -0.24 -5.89
C TYR A 264 3.08 0.48 -5.54
N LEU A 265 2.07 0.33 -6.40
CA LEU A 265 0.71 0.82 -6.18
C LEU A 265 -0.22 -0.38 -6.00
N THR A 266 -0.84 -0.49 -4.83
CA THR A 266 -1.73 -1.61 -4.47
C THR A 266 -3.17 -1.13 -4.36
N PHE A 267 -4.02 -1.62 -5.25
CA PHE A 267 -5.46 -1.37 -5.24
C PHE A 267 -6.20 -2.59 -4.65
N ALA A 268 -6.66 -2.42 -3.42
CA ALA A 268 -7.46 -3.42 -2.74
C ALA A 268 -8.93 -3.27 -3.13
N GLN A 269 -9.45 -4.24 -3.87
CA GLN A 269 -10.79 -4.24 -4.45
C GLN A 269 -11.69 -5.22 -3.71
N PHE A 270 -12.88 -4.79 -3.29
CA PHE A 270 -13.81 -5.64 -2.54
C PHE A 270 -15.28 -5.26 -2.77
N HIS A 271 -16.16 -6.24 -2.59
CA HIS A 271 -17.61 -6.02 -2.59
C HIS A 271 -18.06 -5.42 -1.26
N HIS A 272 -19.24 -4.81 -1.22
CA HIS A 272 -19.80 -4.35 0.05
C HIS A 272 -20.08 -5.51 1.04
N ASP A 273 -20.32 -6.72 0.54
CA ASP A 273 -20.42 -7.94 1.36
C ASP A 273 -19.17 -8.18 2.21
N TYR A 274 -17.99 -7.79 1.72
CA TYR A 274 -16.76 -7.89 2.51
C TYR A 274 -16.74 -6.89 3.67
N VAL A 275 -17.38 -5.72 3.51
CA VAL A 275 -17.57 -4.77 4.61
C VAL A 275 -18.49 -5.39 5.68
N GLU A 276 -19.56 -6.07 5.27
CA GLU A 276 -20.47 -6.76 6.20
C GLU A 276 -19.86 -8.01 6.84
N TYR A 277 -18.91 -8.65 6.15
CA TYR A 277 -18.10 -9.73 6.72
C TYR A 277 -17.16 -9.22 7.82
N LEU A 278 -16.61 -8.01 7.70
CA LEU A 278 -15.71 -7.43 8.70
C LEU A 278 -16.46 -6.71 9.84
N ASP A 279 -17.70 -6.33 9.62
CA ASP A 279 -18.55 -5.65 10.59
C ASP A 279 -18.83 -6.55 11.80
N LYS A 280 -18.40 -6.09 12.99
CA LYS A 280 -18.49 -6.83 14.26
C LYS A 280 -19.91 -7.23 14.67
N GLU A 281 -20.93 -6.52 14.20
CA GLU A 281 -22.34 -6.80 14.52
C GLU A 281 -22.98 -7.75 13.50
N LYS A 282 -22.37 -7.91 12.32
CA LYS A 282 -22.93 -8.67 11.20
C LYS A 282 -22.21 -9.99 10.95
N GLY A 283 -20.91 -9.94 10.66
CA GLY A 283 -20.10 -11.12 10.36
C GLY A 283 -20.66 -12.02 9.27
N VAL A 284 -21.22 -11.45 8.21
CA VAL A 284 -21.94 -12.23 7.18
C VAL A 284 -20.95 -12.88 6.21
N LEU A 285 -20.95 -14.21 6.15
CA LEU A 285 -20.14 -14.97 5.20
C LEU A 285 -20.91 -15.21 3.90
N THR A 286 -20.47 -14.57 2.81
CA THR A 286 -21.01 -14.75 1.45
C THR A 286 -19.92 -15.14 0.45
N PRO A 287 -20.26 -15.57 -0.78
CA PRO A 287 -19.27 -15.78 -1.84
C PRO A 287 -18.46 -14.53 -2.21
N HIS A 288 -18.93 -13.32 -1.87
CA HIS A 288 -18.26 -12.04 -2.12
C HIS A 288 -17.57 -11.47 -0.87
N ALA A 289 -17.55 -12.19 0.25
CA ALA A 289 -16.84 -11.84 1.46
C ALA A 289 -15.33 -12.08 1.33
N PHE A 290 -14.68 -11.40 0.38
CA PHE A 290 -13.22 -11.44 0.21
C PHE A 290 -12.71 -10.11 -0.35
N ILE A 291 -11.41 -9.89 -0.25
CA ILE A 291 -10.72 -8.73 -0.82
C ILE A 291 -9.66 -9.19 -1.83
N LYS A 292 -9.56 -8.51 -2.97
CA LYS A 292 -8.55 -8.75 -3.99
C LYS A 292 -7.48 -7.67 -3.95
N ILE A 293 -6.23 -8.07 -3.74
CA ILE A 293 -5.07 -7.18 -3.60
C ILE A 293 -4.34 -7.11 -4.94
N ASN A 294 -4.65 -6.11 -5.77
CA ASN A 294 -4.00 -5.95 -7.07
C ASN A 294 -2.83 -4.98 -6.94
N ARG A 295 -1.60 -5.52 -6.93
CA ARG A 295 -0.37 -4.73 -6.87
C ARG A 295 0.17 -4.48 -8.27
N TYR A 296 0.55 -3.25 -8.55
CA TYR A 296 1.25 -2.84 -9.77
C TYR A 296 2.65 -2.37 -9.42
N GLY A 297 3.62 -2.65 -10.29
CA GLY A 297 5.01 -2.24 -10.12
C GLY A 297 5.97 -3.25 -10.73
N ALA A 298 7.27 -3.12 -10.46
CA ALA A 298 7.89 -2.01 -9.73
C ALA A 298 8.05 -0.76 -10.61
N TRP A 299 8.02 0.42 -9.99
CA TRP A 299 8.63 1.64 -10.54
C TRP A 299 9.93 1.89 -9.80
N ASN A 300 11.05 1.98 -10.51
CA ASN A 300 12.34 2.22 -9.91
C ASN A 300 12.64 3.73 -9.81
N VAL A 301 12.92 4.22 -8.60
CA VAL A 301 13.20 5.65 -8.35
C VAL A 301 14.48 6.18 -9.01
N ASN A 302 15.30 5.29 -9.56
CA ASN A 302 16.51 5.62 -10.31
C ASN A 302 16.34 5.48 -11.83
N VAL A 303 15.12 5.22 -12.31
CA VAL A 303 14.79 5.13 -13.74
C VAL A 303 13.90 6.30 -14.13
N ALA A 304 14.40 7.14 -15.04
CA ALA A 304 13.73 8.36 -15.46
C ALA A 304 12.32 8.12 -16.05
N ASN A 305 12.17 7.07 -16.86
CA ASN A 305 10.88 6.71 -17.46
C ASN A 305 9.87 6.23 -16.41
N ASP A 306 10.34 5.45 -15.42
CA ASP A 306 9.51 4.98 -14.32
C ASP A 306 8.99 6.19 -13.53
N MET A 307 9.88 7.11 -13.14
CA MET A 307 9.49 8.31 -12.40
C MET A 307 8.58 9.25 -13.18
N ARG A 308 8.77 9.37 -14.50
CA ARG A 308 7.86 10.13 -15.37
C ARG A 308 6.46 9.53 -15.35
N SER A 309 6.35 8.21 -15.53
CA SER A 309 5.05 7.53 -15.52
C SER A 309 4.39 7.55 -14.14
N LEU A 310 5.17 7.31 -13.08
CA LEU A 310 4.71 7.28 -11.70
C LEU A 310 4.20 8.65 -11.24
N ALA A 311 4.85 9.75 -11.65
CA ALA A 311 4.41 11.10 -11.32
C ALA A 311 3.01 11.42 -11.87
N VAL A 312 2.73 11.05 -13.12
CA VAL A 312 1.38 11.21 -13.72
C VAL A 312 0.35 10.39 -12.95
N LEU A 313 0.67 9.13 -12.64
CA LEU A 313 -0.24 8.22 -11.95
C LEU A 313 -0.57 8.71 -10.53
N LEU A 314 0.45 9.03 -9.74
CA LEU A 314 0.28 9.55 -8.38
C LEU A 314 -0.50 10.87 -8.37
N LEU A 315 -0.19 11.79 -9.28
CA LEU A 315 -0.92 13.06 -9.36
C LEU A 315 -2.38 12.86 -9.77
N SER A 316 -2.67 11.94 -10.70
CA SER A 316 -4.05 11.63 -11.10
C SER A 316 -4.89 11.09 -9.93
N ILE A 317 -4.27 10.27 -9.08
CA ILE A 317 -4.89 9.71 -7.87
C ILE A 317 -5.17 10.81 -6.84
N VAL A 318 -4.20 11.70 -6.62
CA VAL A 318 -4.36 12.83 -5.68
C VAL A 318 -5.50 13.75 -6.13
N ILE A 319 -5.55 14.07 -7.42
CA ILE A 319 -6.62 14.90 -8.00
C ILE A 319 -7.98 14.21 -7.87
N GLU A 320 -8.07 12.89 -8.06
CA GLU A 320 -9.30 12.13 -7.92
C GLU A 320 -9.81 12.14 -6.47
N PHE A 321 -8.93 11.85 -5.49
CA PHE A 321 -9.33 11.79 -4.08
C PHE A 321 -9.67 13.15 -3.48
N ALA A 322 -9.12 14.24 -4.03
CA ALA A 322 -9.49 15.59 -3.61
C ALA A 322 -10.92 16.00 -4.03
N GLN A 323 -11.57 15.23 -4.91
CA GLN A 323 -12.94 15.50 -5.39
C GLN A 323 -14.03 14.76 -4.61
N THR A 324 -13.65 13.80 -3.76
CA THR A 324 -14.57 12.92 -3.01
C THR A 324 -14.84 13.43 -1.60
#